data_AF-A0A833G172-F1
#
_entry.id   AF-A0A833G172-F1
#
_cell.length_a   1.000
_cell.length_b   1.000
_cell.length_c   1.000
_cell.angle_alpha   90.00
_cell.angle_beta   90.00
_cell.angle_gamma   90.00
#
_symmetry.space_group_name_H-M   'P 1'
#
loop_
_entity.id
_entity.type
_entity.pdbx_description
1 polymer ?
#
loop_
_entity_poly.entity_id
_entity_poly.type
_entity_poly.pdbx_seq_one_letter_code
_entity_poly.pdbx_strand_id
1 'polypeptide(L)'
;MEKPFAITLEVGSSLANKTGTWRTERAVYIDRLPPCNDACPAHEDIQQWLYEAEEGGDGYERAWRRIVADNPFPAVMGRVCYHPCETACNRGELDEAVGINSVERFLGDAGIERGWELPAAGPDSGKRVLVVGAGPSGLAAAYFLRRHGHDVTIREAGPMSGGMMRFGIPRYRLPRE
;
A
#
# COMPACT_ATOMS: atom_id res chain seq x y z
N MET A 1 45.26 29.02 -47.72
CA MET A 1 44.15 28.07 -47.89
C MET A 1 43.32 28.14 -46.62
N GLU A 2 42.23 28.92 -46.65
CA GLU A 2 41.25 28.98 -45.55
C GLU A 2 40.66 27.59 -45.36
N LYS A 3 40.82 27.02 -44.17
CA LYS A 3 40.28 25.71 -43.85
C LYS A 3 38.77 25.84 -43.62
N PRO A 4 37.95 24.86 -44.04
CA PRO A 4 36.51 24.88 -43.78
C PRO A 4 36.26 25.00 -42.27
N PHE A 5 35.29 25.83 -41.91
CA PHE A 5 34.87 26.20 -40.54
C PHE A 5 34.70 25.03 -39.56
N ALA A 6 34.59 23.79 -40.03
CA ALA A 6 34.27 22.63 -39.22
C ALA A 6 35.46 21.86 -38.62
N ILE A 7 36.73 22.21 -38.92
CA ILE A 7 37.90 21.37 -38.55
C ILE A 7 38.91 22.04 -37.61
N THR A 8 38.64 23.24 -37.10
CA THR A 8 39.56 24.00 -36.22
C THR A 8 38.96 24.32 -34.86
N LEU A 9 38.25 23.36 -34.26
CA LEU A 9 37.98 23.43 -32.83
C LEU A 9 39.13 22.69 -32.13
N GLU A 10 39.92 23.42 -31.34
CA GLU A 10 40.85 22.78 -30.42
C GLU A 10 40.09 21.76 -29.57
N VAL A 11 40.74 20.62 -29.30
CA VAL A 11 40.22 19.56 -28.41
C VAL A 11 40.08 20.04 -26.95
N GLY A 12 40.40 21.33 -26.70
CA GLY A 12 40.38 22.04 -25.43
C GLY A 12 38.99 22.59 -25.10
N SER A 13 38.28 21.80 -24.30
CA SER A 13 36.98 22.08 -23.68
C SER A 13 35.81 22.16 -24.65
N SER A 14 34.86 21.26 -24.44
CA SER A 14 33.56 21.24 -25.10
C SER A 14 32.74 22.54 -24.89
N LEU A 15 33.25 23.52 -24.12
CA LEU A 15 32.53 24.64 -23.48
C LEU A 15 31.95 25.61 -24.52
N ALA A 16 32.62 25.72 -25.68
CA ALA A 16 32.16 26.50 -26.81
C ALA A 16 31.02 25.83 -27.60
N ASN A 17 30.98 24.49 -27.66
CA ASN A 17 30.05 23.76 -28.52
C ASN A 17 28.77 23.33 -27.81
N LYS A 18 28.69 23.45 -26.47
CA LYS A 18 27.60 22.91 -25.64
C LYS A 18 27.25 21.43 -25.93
N THR A 19 28.11 20.71 -26.63
CA THR A 19 27.95 19.29 -26.94
C THR A 19 29.10 18.54 -26.28
N GLY A 20 28.75 17.63 -25.38
CA GLY A 20 29.65 16.96 -24.43
C GLY A 20 28.83 16.36 -23.26
N THR A 21 29.47 15.66 -22.33
CA THR A 21 28.85 14.97 -21.17
C THR A 21 28.29 15.89 -20.08
N TRP A 22 28.11 17.17 -20.38
CA TRP A 22 27.50 18.14 -19.51
C TRP A 22 26.01 18.25 -19.81
N ARG A 23 25.22 17.99 -18.78
CA ARG A 23 23.79 18.24 -18.83
C ARG A 23 23.53 19.70 -18.45
N THR A 24 22.86 20.46 -19.31
CA THR A 24 22.33 21.80 -18.97
C THR A 24 21.16 21.73 -18.01
N GLU A 25 20.56 20.55 -17.90
CA GLU A 25 19.44 20.26 -17.01
C GLU A 25 19.78 19.05 -16.15
N ARG A 26 19.68 19.21 -14.84
CA ARG A 26 19.81 18.08 -13.92
C ARG A 26 18.44 17.46 -13.73
N ALA A 27 18.29 16.18 -14.06
CA ALA A 27 17.10 15.43 -13.68
C ALA A 27 16.91 15.54 -12.17
N VAL A 28 15.77 16.10 -11.75
CA VAL A 28 15.33 16.09 -10.37
C VAL A 28 14.39 14.92 -10.24
N TYR A 29 14.78 13.93 -9.44
CA TYR A 29 13.87 12.88 -9.05
C TYR A 29 12.83 13.51 -8.12
N ILE A 30 11.58 13.52 -8.59
CA ILE A 30 10.43 13.93 -7.80
C ILE A 30 9.72 12.66 -7.42
N ASP A 31 9.68 12.38 -6.13
CA ASP A 31 8.84 11.31 -5.62
C ASP A 31 7.39 11.78 -5.66
N ARG A 32 6.56 11.09 -6.44
CA ARG A 32 5.14 11.40 -6.56
C ARG A 32 4.37 10.23 -6.01
N LEU A 33 3.34 10.53 -5.22
CA LEU A 33 2.43 9.50 -4.75
C LEU A 33 1.73 8.86 -5.96
N PRO A 34 1.78 7.54 -6.13
CA PRO A 34 1.05 6.85 -7.18
C PRO A 34 -0.46 7.13 -7.04
N PRO A 35 -1.20 7.27 -8.15
CA PRO A 35 -2.61 7.62 -8.09
C PRO A 35 -3.46 6.56 -7.38
N CYS A 36 -3.04 5.28 -7.43
CA CYS A 36 -3.68 4.21 -6.67
C CYS A 36 -3.50 4.39 -5.15
N ASN A 37 -2.29 4.73 -4.70
CA ASN A 37 -1.98 5.00 -3.29
C ASN A 37 -2.79 6.21 -2.79
N ASP A 38 -2.82 7.31 -3.56
CA ASP A 38 -3.55 8.54 -3.22
C ASP A 38 -5.06 8.34 -3.15
N ALA A 39 -5.61 7.53 -4.05
CA ALA A 39 -7.04 7.22 -4.07
C ALA A 39 -7.47 6.22 -2.97
N CYS A 40 -6.53 5.52 -2.34
CA CYS A 40 -6.84 4.58 -1.27
C CYS A 40 -7.18 5.33 0.02
N PRO A 41 -8.39 5.17 0.60
CA PRO A 41 -8.73 5.85 1.86
C PRO A 41 -7.81 5.46 3.03
N ALA A 42 -7.28 4.24 3.02
CA ALA A 42 -6.33 3.76 4.01
C ALA A 42 -4.88 4.23 3.72
N HIS A 43 -4.63 4.85 2.57
CA HIS A 43 -3.31 5.27 2.10
C HIS A 43 -2.29 4.13 2.07
N GLU A 44 -2.76 2.93 1.72
CA GLU A 44 -1.90 1.76 1.55
C GLU A 44 -0.82 2.02 0.50
N ASP A 45 0.38 1.49 0.75
CA ASP A 45 1.47 1.53 -0.23
C ASP A 45 1.30 0.47 -1.33
N ILE A 46 0.29 0.70 -2.20
CA ILE A 46 -0.15 -0.23 -3.24
C ILE A 46 0.94 -0.57 -4.22
N GLN A 47 1.69 0.43 -4.68
CA GLN A 47 2.84 0.20 -5.54
C GLN A 47 3.83 -0.79 -4.91
N GLN A 48 4.19 -0.59 -3.64
CA GLN A 48 5.21 -1.40 -2.99
C GLN A 48 4.74 -2.82 -2.70
N TRP A 49 3.52 -2.99 -2.19
CA TRP A 49 3.05 -4.35 -1.90
C TRP A 49 2.74 -5.14 -3.17
N LEU A 50 2.35 -4.49 -4.28
CA LEU A 50 2.26 -5.15 -5.58
C LEU A 50 3.62 -5.62 -6.08
N TYR A 51 4.66 -4.78 -5.94
CA TYR A 51 6.03 -5.15 -6.28
C TYR A 51 6.51 -6.35 -5.46
N GLU A 52 6.28 -6.35 -4.14
CA GLU A 52 6.61 -7.47 -3.26
C GLU A 52 5.81 -8.74 -3.61
N ALA A 53 4.55 -8.60 -4.03
CA ALA A 53 3.72 -9.72 -4.44
C ALA A 53 4.17 -10.34 -5.77
N GLU A 54 4.70 -9.53 -6.71
CA GLU A 54 5.24 -10.01 -8.00
C GLU A 54 6.38 -11.02 -7.80
N GLU A 55 7.20 -10.86 -6.76
CA GLU A 55 8.32 -11.74 -6.46
C GLU A 55 7.89 -13.19 -6.13
N GLY A 56 6.63 -13.39 -5.72
CA GLY A 56 6.11 -14.68 -5.31
C GLY A 56 6.80 -15.26 -4.07
N GLY A 57 6.49 -16.52 -3.72
CA GLY A 57 7.11 -17.21 -2.57
C GLY A 57 6.95 -16.41 -1.26
N ASP A 58 8.09 -16.01 -0.68
CA ASP A 58 8.17 -15.18 0.54
C ASP A 58 7.76 -13.71 0.31
N GLY A 59 7.71 -13.26 -0.95
CA GLY A 59 7.24 -11.93 -1.35
C GLY A 59 5.77 -11.69 -0.98
N TYR A 60 4.94 -12.74 -1.02
CA TYR A 60 3.55 -12.63 -0.59
C TYR A 60 3.41 -12.27 0.89
N GLU A 61 4.26 -12.81 1.77
CA GLU A 61 4.21 -12.45 3.18
C GLU A 61 4.65 -10.99 3.39
N ARG A 62 5.69 -10.54 2.67
CA ARG A 62 6.13 -9.13 2.71
C ARG A 62 5.01 -8.20 2.28
N ALA A 63 4.38 -8.49 1.15
CA ALA A 63 3.26 -7.73 0.62
C ALA A 63 2.09 -7.68 1.61
N TRP A 64 1.72 -8.83 2.20
CA TRP A 64 0.67 -8.87 3.22
C TRP A 64 1.03 -8.05 4.46
N ARG A 65 2.29 -8.14 4.94
CA ARG A 65 2.77 -7.33 6.08
C ARG A 65 2.74 -5.84 5.78
N ARG A 66 3.00 -5.45 4.53
CA ARG A 66 2.89 -4.07 4.05
C ARG A 66 1.44 -3.59 4.12
N ILE A 67 0.48 -4.36 3.57
CA ILE A 67 -0.95 -4.02 3.65
C ILE A 67 -1.39 -3.88 5.12
N VAL A 68 -1.05 -4.86 5.96
CA VAL A 68 -1.39 -4.89 7.39
C VAL A 68 -0.79 -3.74 8.18
N ALA A 69 0.28 -3.10 7.69
CA ALA A 69 0.84 -1.91 8.32
C ALA A 69 -0.14 -0.72 8.29
N ASP A 70 -1.00 -0.64 7.27
CA ASP A 70 -1.93 0.47 7.05
C ASP A 70 -3.39 0.05 7.29
N ASN A 71 -3.72 -1.23 7.07
CA ASN A 71 -5.07 -1.77 7.16
C ASN A 71 -5.07 -3.21 7.70
N PRO A 72 -5.63 -3.47 8.90
CA PRO A 72 -5.56 -4.78 9.54
C PRO A 72 -6.50 -5.85 8.94
N PHE A 73 -7.24 -5.55 7.86
CA PHE A 73 -8.26 -6.45 7.30
C PHE A 73 -8.10 -6.77 5.80
N PRO A 74 -6.91 -7.17 5.30
CA PRO A 74 -6.70 -7.43 3.88
C PRO A 74 -7.69 -8.47 3.30
N ALA A 75 -7.96 -9.55 4.04
CA ALA A 75 -8.91 -10.60 3.61
C ALA A 75 -10.36 -10.09 3.50
N VAL A 76 -10.75 -9.10 4.29
CA VAL A 76 -12.08 -8.50 4.22
C VAL A 76 -12.12 -7.46 3.11
N MET A 77 -11.15 -6.56 3.08
CA MET A 77 -11.10 -5.44 2.14
C MET A 77 -10.94 -5.89 0.69
N GLY A 78 -10.20 -6.97 0.44
CA GLY A 78 -10.16 -7.69 -0.84
C GLY A 78 -11.53 -8.24 -1.33
N ARG A 79 -12.60 -8.19 -0.52
CA ARG A 79 -13.95 -8.66 -0.90
C ARG A 79 -15.00 -7.55 -0.92
N VAL A 80 -14.82 -6.52 -0.10
CA VAL A 80 -15.88 -5.55 0.20
C VAL A 80 -15.54 -4.13 -0.24
N CYS A 81 -14.25 -3.85 -0.49
CA CYS A 81 -13.79 -2.55 -0.98
C CYS A 81 -14.45 -2.21 -2.32
N TYR A 82 -14.70 -0.92 -2.56
CA TYR A 82 -15.14 -0.39 -3.85
C TYR A 82 -13.97 -0.03 -4.78
N HIS A 83 -12.75 -0.45 -4.40
CA HIS A 83 -11.53 -0.36 -5.22
C HIS A 83 -11.34 1.01 -5.92
N PRO A 84 -11.38 2.14 -5.17
CA PRO A 84 -11.12 3.46 -5.75
C PRO A 84 -9.71 3.59 -6.33
N CYS A 85 -8.77 2.82 -5.80
CA CYS A 85 -7.41 2.67 -6.31
C CYS A 85 -7.35 2.15 -7.76
N GLU A 86 -8.27 1.27 -8.15
CA GLU A 86 -8.38 0.78 -9.53
C GLU A 86 -9.02 1.83 -10.44
N THR A 87 -9.98 2.60 -9.92
CA THR A 87 -10.62 3.70 -10.67
C THR A 87 -9.64 4.82 -11.00
N ALA A 88 -8.72 5.13 -10.08
CA ALA A 88 -7.67 6.13 -10.28
C ALA A 88 -6.43 5.58 -11.01
N CYS A 89 -6.40 4.29 -11.36
CA CYS A 89 -5.20 3.65 -11.91
C CYS A 89 -4.84 4.23 -13.28
N ASN A 90 -3.65 4.83 -13.40
CA ASN A 90 -3.16 5.39 -14.67
C ASN A 90 -2.98 4.34 -15.78
N ARG A 91 -2.81 3.05 -15.43
CA ARG A 91 -2.76 1.94 -16.40
C ARG A 91 -4.07 1.85 -17.22
N GLY A 92 -5.20 2.24 -16.62
CA GLY A 92 -6.49 2.28 -17.31
C GLY A 92 -6.55 3.27 -18.48
N GLU A 93 -5.61 4.21 -18.60
CA GLU A 93 -5.48 5.07 -19.78
C GLU A 93 -4.81 4.37 -20.97
N LEU A 94 -4.11 3.25 -20.72
CA LEU A 94 -3.42 2.46 -21.74
C LEU A 94 -4.24 1.23 -22.14
N ASP A 95 -4.60 0.39 -21.17
CA ASP A 95 -5.36 -0.84 -21.39
C ASP A 95 -6.42 -1.04 -20.29
N GLU A 96 -6.07 -1.68 -19.17
CA GLU A 96 -6.98 -1.96 -18.07
C GLU A 96 -6.33 -1.64 -16.72
N ALA A 97 -7.17 -1.34 -15.72
CA ALA A 97 -6.66 -1.13 -14.37
C ALA A 97 -5.99 -2.40 -13.85
N VAL A 98 -4.94 -2.24 -13.05
CA VAL A 98 -4.35 -3.36 -12.32
C VAL A 98 -5.41 -3.92 -11.37
N GLY A 99 -5.56 -5.25 -11.32
CA GLY A 99 -6.51 -5.94 -10.43
C GLY A 99 -6.10 -5.92 -8.95
N ILE A 100 -5.86 -4.73 -8.40
CA ILE A 100 -5.38 -4.46 -7.04
C ILE A 100 -6.21 -5.20 -6.00
N ASN A 101 -7.55 -5.11 -6.08
CA ASN A 101 -8.45 -5.73 -5.10
C ASN A 101 -8.37 -7.26 -5.14
N SER A 102 -8.13 -7.84 -6.33
CA SER A 102 -7.98 -9.29 -6.47
C SER A 102 -6.66 -9.78 -5.87
N VAL A 103 -5.58 -9.01 -6.00
CA VAL A 103 -4.30 -9.33 -5.35
C VAL A 103 -4.41 -9.15 -3.83
N GLU A 104 -5.03 -8.07 -3.35
CA GLU A 104 -5.28 -7.85 -1.92
C GLU A 104 -6.07 -9.02 -1.30
N ARG A 105 -7.11 -9.49 -2.01
CA ARG A 105 -7.88 -10.67 -1.63
C ARG A 105 -7.01 -11.92 -1.52
N PHE A 106 -6.20 -12.19 -2.54
CA PHE A 106 -5.31 -13.34 -2.56
C PHE A 106 -4.32 -13.30 -1.39
N LEU A 107 -3.69 -12.14 -1.15
CA LEU A 107 -2.74 -11.97 -0.04
C LEU A 107 -3.41 -12.11 1.31
N GLY A 108 -4.62 -11.56 1.47
CA GLY A 108 -5.44 -11.73 2.67
C GLY A 108 -5.78 -13.19 2.95
N ASP A 109 -6.20 -13.93 1.93
CA ASP A 109 -6.53 -15.35 2.04
C ASP A 109 -5.28 -16.20 2.34
N ALA A 110 -4.18 -15.93 1.65
CA ALA A 110 -2.89 -16.59 1.89
C ALA A 110 -2.39 -16.36 3.32
N GLY A 111 -2.60 -15.16 3.88
CA GLY A 111 -2.23 -14.86 5.26
C GLY A 111 -3.02 -15.67 6.29
N ILE A 112 -4.30 -15.93 6.03
CA ILE A 112 -5.12 -16.80 6.87
C ILE A 112 -4.68 -18.27 6.71
N GLU A 113 -4.56 -18.75 5.47
CA GLU A 113 -4.21 -20.14 5.17
C GLU A 113 -2.83 -20.54 5.72
N ARG A 114 -1.85 -19.65 5.59
CA ARG A 114 -0.46 -19.88 6.03
C ARG A 114 -0.21 -19.49 7.48
N GLY A 115 -1.21 -18.90 8.16
CA GLY A 115 -1.10 -18.50 9.55
C GLY A 115 -0.09 -17.37 9.79
N TRP A 116 -0.02 -16.39 8.89
CA TRP A 116 0.87 -15.24 9.08
C TRP A 116 0.42 -14.40 10.26
N GLU A 117 1.35 -14.19 11.19
CA GLU A 117 1.06 -13.46 12.41
C GLU A 117 1.06 -11.94 12.17
N LEU A 118 0.01 -11.29 12.67
CA LEU A 118 -0.05 -9.84 12.75
C LEU A 118 1.14 -9.32 13.56
N PRO A 119 1.66 -8.13 13.23
CA PRO A 119 2.75 -7.54 13.99
C PRO A 119 2.43 -7.42 15.48
N ALA A 120 3.42 -7.75 16.31
CA ALA A 120 3.28 -7.72 17.75
C ALA A 120 2.93 -6.33 18.29
N ALA A 121 2.38 -6.30 19.50
CA ALA A 121 2.14 -5.05 20.21
C ALA A 121 3.45 -4.28 20.46
N GLY A 122 3.33 -2.96 20.52
CA GLY A 122 4.45 -2.10 20.88
C GLY A 122 4.82 -2.23 22.37
N PRO A 123 5.98 -1.65 22.77
CA PRO A 123 6.37 -1.57 24.17
C PRO A 123 5.30 -0.91 25.02
N ASP A 124 5.08 -1.40 26.25
CA ASP A 124 4.03 -0.86 27.11
C ASP A 124 4.20 0.64 27.34
N SER A 125 3.15 1.38 26.97
CA SER A 125 3.06 2.83 27.10
C SER A 125 2.53 3.28 28.47
N GLY A 126 1.99 2.35 29.27
CA GLY A 126 1.31 2.63 30.55
C GLY A 126 -0.07 3.29 30.41
N LYS A 127 -0.56 3.52 29.19
CA LYS A 127 -1.87 4.13 28.93
C LYS A 127 -2.93 3.06 28.68
N ARG A 128 -4.13 3.28 29.23
CA ARG A 128 -5.31 2.41 29.05
C ARG A 128 -6.36 3.11 28.19
N VAL A 129 -6.91 2.40 27.22
CA VAL A 129 -7.93 2.90 26.29
C VAL A 129 -9.14 1.96 26.27
N LEU A 130 -10.33 2.53 26.42
CA LEU A 130 -11.59 1.83 26.23
C LEU A 130 -12.13 2.14 24.82
N VAL A 131 -12.31 1.11 24.01
CA VAL A 131 -12.98 1.18 22.71
C VAL A 131 -14.40 0.63 22.86
N VAL A 132 -15.40 1.42 22.51
CA VAL A 132 -16.81 1.01 22.54
C VAL A 132 -17.23 0.61 21.12
N GLY A 133 -17.58 -0.66 20.95
CA GLY A 133 -17.89 -1.31 19.68
C GLY A 133 -16.72 -2.07 19.09
N ALA A 134 -16.96 -3.32 18.70
CA ALA A 134 -16.06 -4.22 17.99
C ALA A 134 -16.42 -4.32 16.50
N GLY A 135 -16.85 -3.21 15.90
CA GLY A 135 -16.98 -3.07 14.45
C GLY A 135 -15.64 -2.82 13.75
N PRO A 136 -15.63 -2.59 12.42
CA PRO A 136 -14.40 -2.34 11.67
C PRO A 136 -13.57 -1.20 12.25
N SER A 137 -14.19 -0.06 12.56
CA SER A 137 -13.49 1.11 13.12
C SER A 137 -12.92 0.82 14.51
N GLY A 138 -13.68 0.19 15.40
CA GLY A 138 -13.23 -0.15 16.75
C GLY A 138 -12.10 -1.17 16.77
N LEU A 139 -12.19 -2.20 15.92
CA LEU A 139 -11.15 -3.21 15.78
C LEU A 139 -9.88 -2.61 15.14
N ALA A 140 -10.01 -1.75 14.12
CA ALA A 140 -8.86 -1.05 13.55
C ALA A 140 -8.18 -0.13 14.56
N ALA A 141 -8.96 0.67 15.29
CA ALA A 141 -8.43 1.53 16.34
C ALA A 141 -7.71 0.72 17.42
N ALA A 142 -8.30 -0.38 17.88
CA ALA A 142 -7.67 -1.26 18.85
C ALA A 142 -6.37 -1.86 18.33
N TYR A 143 -6.34 -2.31 17.07
CA TYR A 143 -5.13 -2.82 16.42
C TYR A 143 -3.98 -1.80 16.48
N PHE A 144 -4.21 -0.57 16.00
CA PHE A 144 -3.16 0.46 15.98
C PHE A 144 -2.76 0.93 17.39
N LEU A 145 -3.72 1.06 18.31
CA LEU A 145 -3.43 1.40 19.70
C LEU A 145 -2.58 0.31 20.38
N ARG A 146 -2.82 -0.97 20.10
CA ARG A 146 -1.97 -2.08 20.57
C ARG A 146 -0.58 -2.04 19.93
N ARG A 147 -0.47 -1.73 18.64
CA ARG A 147 0.84 -1.51 17.96
C ARG A 147 1.64 -0.36 18.57
N HIS A 148 0.96 0.65 19.13
CA HIS A 148 1.59 1.75 19.89
C HIS A 148 1.76 1.45 21.39
N GLY A 149 1.46 0.23 21.84
CA GLY A 149 1.74 -0.20 23.20
C GLY A 149 0.73 0.24 24.25
N HIS A 150 -0.45 0.71 23.85
CA HIS A 150 -1.54 1.01 24.78
C HIS A 150 -2.26 -0.26 25.22
N ASP A 151 -2.66 -0.37 26.48
CA ASP A 151 -3.57 -1.42 26.93
C ASP A 151 -5.00 -1.07 26.48
N VAL A 152 -5.61 -1.94 25.67
CA VAL A 152 -6.89 -1.65 25.01
C VAL A 152 -7.93 -2.66 25.47
N THR A 153 -9.03 -2.16 26.02
CA THR A 153 -10.23 -2.94 26.30
C THR A 153 -11.31 -2.59 25.29
N ILE A 154 -11.89 -3.60 24.63
CA ILE A 154 -13.04 -3.42 23.74
C ILE A 154 -14.31 -3.86 24.46
N ARG A 155 -15.37 -3.05 24.41
CA ARG A 155 -16.72 -3.41 24.87
C ARG A 155 -17.68 -3.41 23.70
N GLU A 156 -18.20 -4.59 23.37
CA GLU A 156 -19.18 -4.79 22.31
C GLU A 156 -20.54 -5.12 22.93
N ALA A 157 -21.60 -4.52 22.39
CA ALA A 157 -22.98 -4.77 22.81
C ALA A 157 -23.59 -5.98 22.08
N GLY A 158 -23.14 -6.23 20.84
CA GLY A 158 -23.54 -7.37 20.03
C GLY A 158 -23.01 -8.71 20.53
N PRO A 159 -23.59 -9.82 20.06
CA PRO A 159 -23.23 -11.16 20.52
C PRO A 159 -21.86 -11.65 20.01
N MET A 160 -21.31 -11.00 18.98
CA MET A 160 -20.01 -11.33 18.38
C MET A 160 -19.33 -10.06 17.85
N SER A 161 -18.01 -10.08 17.74
CA SER A 161 -17.22 -9.03 17.10
C SER A 161 -17.36 -9.03 15.57
N GLY A 162 -17.04 -7.89 14.96
CA GLY A 162 -17.03 -7.67 13.52
C GLY A 162 -18.05 -6.63 13.04
N GLY A 163 -19.03 -6.26 13.87
CA GLY A 163 -20.04 -5.25 13.56
C GLY A 163 -20.67 -5.45 12.18
N MET A 164 -20.72 -4.40 11.35
CA MET A 164 -21.31 -4.46 10.02
C MET A 164 -20.61 -5.44 9.06
N MET A 165 -19.31 -5.70 9.23
CA MET A 165 -18.64 -6.73 8.43
C MET A 165 -19.26 -8.11 8.70
N ARG A 166 -19.56 -8.43 9.97
CA ARG A 166 -20.16 -9.71 10.38
C ARG A 166 -21.69 -9.77 10.25
N PHE A 167 -22.41 -8.65 10.38
CA PHE A 167 -23.88 -8.69 10.43
C PHE A 167 -24.54 -8.05 9.20
N GLY A 168 -23.89 -7.11 8.52
CA GLY A 168 -24.47 -6.38 7.40
C GLY A 168 -24.15 -6.97 6.02
N ILE A 169 -22.93 -7.49 5.83
CA ILE A 169 -22.49 -7.95 4.50
C ILE A 169 -22.95 -9.39 4.26
N PRO A 170 -23.63 -9.73 3.14
CA PRO A 170 -24.08 -11.09 2.87
C PRO A 170 -22.94 -12.13 2.84
N ARG A 171 -23.23 -13.36 3.30
CA ARG A 171 -22.23 -14.44 3.44
C ARG A 171 -21.54 -14.81 2.12
N TYR A 172 -22.26 -14.76 1.00
CA TYR A 172 -21.67 -15.07 -0.32
C TYR A 172 -20.61 -14.04 -0.75
N ARG A 173 -20.67 -12.81 -0.21
CA ARG A 173 -19.68 -11.76 -0.45
C ARG A 173 -18.57 -11.79 0.58
N LEU A 174 -18.91 -11.99 1.85
CA LEU A 174 -17.95 -12.10 2.95
C LEU A 174 -18.26 -13.30 3.84
N PRO A 175 -17.50 -14.41 3.69
CA PRO A 175 -17.57 -15.56 4.59
C PRO A 175 -17.37 -15.16 6.06
N ARG A 176 -17.87 -16.01 6.99
CA ARG A 176 -17.83 -15.74 8.44
C ARG A 176 -16.67 -16.42 9.18
N GLU A 177 -15.99 -17.27 8.43
CA GLU A 177 -14.79 -18.03 8.81
C GLU A 177 -13.57 -17.24 8.40
#